data_AF-A0A959EK78-F1
#
_entry.id   AF-A0A959EK78-F1
#
_cell.length_a   1.000
_cell.length_b   1.000
_cell.length_c   1.000
_cell.angle_alpha   90.00
_cell.angle_beta   90.00
_cell.angle_gamma   90.00
#
_symmetry.space_group_name_H-M   'P 1'
#
loop_
_entity.id
_entity.type
_entity.pdbx_description
1 polymer ?
#
loop_
_entity_poly.entity_id
_entity_poly.type
_entity_poly.pdbx_seq_one_letter_code
_entity_poly.pdbx_strand_id
1 'polypeptide(L)'
;LLEEVFKFVENKHYLDVPAIAIYYYAYKATKERDNEEYFQRLKEQIIEHGDLFPQSEIRDIYLLAINYTIGRMNAGVEQYVRETFELYRRGLEKKILIQNGLLSRFTFMNAVINGAMLKEYDWTERFIHEYKDYMEEQYRENVVHYSLARLHYEKKDYATAMRLFSQVEYDDILLNLNAKTLLLKMYYEEDELDLLEALLESMRMYMRRKKVIGYHKANFKNIITITKKLVHVNPYDKTQRENLHKEILETNPLPERKWLLKQVEEMG
;
A
#
# COMPACT_ATOMS: atom_id res chain seq x y z
N LEU A 1 -26.14 3.30 26.59
CA LEU A 1 -26.79 3.43 25.27
C LEU A 1 -26.20 2.49 24.21
N LEU A 2 -25.00 2.71 23.65
CA LEU A 2 -24.53 1.87 22.53
C LEU A 2 -24.25 0.41 22.92
N GLU A 3 -23.69 0.16 24.11
CA GLU A 3 -23.50 -1.19 24.64
C GLU A 3 -24.82 -1.93 24.90
N GLU A 4 -25.87 -1.21 25.30
CA GLU A 4 -27.21 -1.78 25.51
C GLU A 4 -27.86 -2.14 24.17
N VAL A 5 -27.62 -1.34 23.13
CA VAL A 5 -28.05 -1.66 21.76
C VAL A 5 -27.36 -2.94 21.26
N PHE A 6 -26.05 -3.12 21.50
CA PHE A 6 -25.37 -4.37 21.11
C PHE A 6 -25.91 -5.59 21.84
N LYS A 7 -26.09 -5.49 23.16
CA LYS A 7 -26.73 -6.56 23.94
C LYS A 7 -28.15 -6.85 23.43
N PHE A 8 -28.90 -5.83 23.02
CA PHE A 8 -30.24 -6.01 22.47
C PHE A 8 -30.21 -6.70 21.09
N VAL A 9 -29.27 -6.34 20.21
CA VAL A 9 -29.07 -6.95 18.90
C VAL A 9 -28.68 -8.42 19.02
N GLU A 10 -27.72 -8.74 19.88
CA GLU A 10 -27.22 -10.10 20.12
C GLU A 10 -28.27 -11.01 20.76
N ASN A 11 -28.97 -10.54 21.80
CA ASN A 11 -29.92 -11.36 22.57
C ASN A 11 -31.26 -11.60 21.86
N LYS A 12 -31.57 -10.87 20.79
CA LYS A 12 -32.86 -10.94 20.09
C LYS A 12 -32.74 -11.47 18.65
N HIS A 13 -31.60 -12.07 18.29
CA HIS A 13 -31.36 -12.62 16.95
C HIS A 13 -31.51 -11.59 15.82
N TYR A 14 -31.28 -10.29 16.09
CA TYR A 14 -31.35 -9.27 15.04
C TYR A 14 -30.21 -9.36 14.03
N LEU A 15 -29.17 -10.15 14.32
CA LEU A 15 -28.11 -10.48 13.37
C LEU A 15 -28.61 -11.37 12.21
N ASP A 16 -29.84 -11.90 12.27
CA ASP A 16 -30.48 -12.56 11.13
C ASP A 16 -30.99 -11.55 10.08
N VAL A 17 -31.05 -10.25 10.42
CA VAL A 17 -31.43 -9.17 9.49
C VAL A 17 -30.16 -8.61 8.85
N PRO A 18 -29.94 -8.78 7.53
CA PRO A 18 -28.68 -8.41 6.88
C PRO A 18 -28.24 -6.96 7.06
N ALA A 19 -29.21 -6.03 7.04
CA ALA A 19 -28.96 -4.61 7.30
C ALA A 19 -28.33 -4.39 8.69
N ILE A 20 -28.87 -5.04 9.72
CA ILE A 20 -28.37 -4.90 11.09
C ILE A 20 -27.02 -5.62 11.23
N ALA A 21 -26.90 -6.82 10.68
CA ALA A 21 -25.70 -7.63 10.75
C ALA A 21 -24.48 -6.92 10.14
N ILE A 22 -24.60 -6.38 8.93
CA ILE A 22 -23.50 -5.67 8.26
C ILE A 22 -23.03 -4.47 9.07
N TYR A 23 -23.95 -3.59 9.50
CA TYR A 23 -23.57 -2.41 10.28
C TYR A 23 -23.00 -2.78 11.64
N TYR A 24 -23.52 -3.83 12.29
CA TYR A 24 -22.98 -4.38 13.54
C TYR A 24 -21.55 -4.86 13.36
N TYR A 25 -21.28 -5.73 12.38
CA TYR A 25 -19.94 -6.28 12.15
C TYR A 25 -18.96 -5.22 11.63
N ALA A 26 -19.42 -4.24 10.83
CA ALA A 26 -18.61 -3.11 10.40
C ALA A 26 -18.14 -2.26 11.59
N TYR A 27 -19.05 -1.98 12.53
CA TYR A 27 -18.71 -1.27 13.75
C TYR A 27 -17.73 -2.08 14.61
N LYS A 28 -18.02 -3.36 14.84
CA LYS A 28 -17.20 -4.25 15.67
C LYS A 28 -15.79 -4.43 15.11
N ALA A 29 -15.65 -4.71 13.82
CA ALA A 29 -14.35 -4.81 13.15
C ALA A 29 -13.54 -3.50 13.25
N THR A 30 -14.21 -2.34 13.21
CA THR A 30 -13.53 -1.04 13.33
C THR A 30 -13.03 -0.77 14.75
N LYS A 31 -13.78 -1.18 15.79
CA LYS A 31 -13.45 -0.92 17.20
C LYS A 31 -12.56 -1.99 17.82
N GLU A 32 -12.79 -3.25 17.48
CA GLU A 32 -12.11 -4.42 18.03
C GLU A 32 -11.17 -5.00 16.96
N ARG A 33 -10.19 -4.21 16.51
CA ARG A 33 -9.38 -4.52 15.32
C ARG A 33 -8.60 -5.83 15.41
N ASP A 34 -8.24 -6.26 16.62
CA ASP A 34 -7.52 -7.51 16.86
C ASP A 34 -8.42 -8.74 16.86
N ASN A 35 -9.74 -8.54 16.93
CA ASN A 35 -10.70 -9.63 16.78
C ASN A 35 -11.04 -9.82 15.30
N GLU A 36 -10.29 -10.71 14.66
CA GLU A 36 -10.43 -11.01 13.23
C GLU A 36 -11.79 -11.64 12.89
N GLU A 37 -12.48 -12.26 13.86
CA GLU A 37 -13.78 -12.90 13.63
C GLU A 37 -14.82 -11.89 13.13
N TYR A 38 -14.88 -10.69 13.73
CA TYR A 38 -15.84 -9.68 13.29
C TYR A 38 -15.59 -9.21 11.86
N PHE A 39 -14.33 -9.15 11.42
CA PHE A 39 -14.00 -8.83 10.05
C PHE A 39 -14.41 -9.96 9.09
N GLN A 40 -14.13 -11.23 9.45
CA GLN A 40 -14.55 -12.35 8.62
C GLN A 40 -16.07 -12.39 8.47
N ARG A 41 -16.82 -12.16 9.55
CA ARG A 41 -18.28 -12.03 9.51
C ARG A 41 -18.75 -10.85 8.66
N LEU A 42 -18.12 -9.68 8.79
CA LEU A 42 -18.40 -8.53 7.92
C LEU A 42 -18.20 -8.90 6.44
N LYS A 43 -17.08 -9.55 6.13
CA LYS A 43 -16.76 -9.99 4.76
C LYS A 43 -17.84 -10.94 4.24
N GLU A 44 -18.19 -11.99 4.99
CA GLU A 44 -19.28 -12.93 4.64
C GLU A 44 -20.57 -12.17 4.32
N GLN A 45 -20.97 -11.24 5.19
CA GLN A 45 -22.20 -10.48 5.01
C GLN A 45 -22.18 -9.56 3.78
N ILE A 46 -21.04 -8.89 3.49
CA ILE A 46 -20.87 -8.09 2.26
C ILE A 46 -21.06 -8.96 1.02
N ILE A 47 -20.56 -10.19 1.05
CA ILE A 47 -20.60 -11.13 -0.08
C ILE A 47 -22.01 -11.63 -0.32
N GLU A 48 -22.69 -12.05 0.73
CA GLU A 48 -24.00 -12.69 0.66
C GLU A 48 -25.13 -11.68 0.46
N HIS A 49 -25.00 -10.48 1.04
CA HIS A 49 -26.10 -9.53 1.15
C HIS A 49 -25.79 -8.13 0.62
N GLY A 50 -24.58 -7.87 0.13
CA GLY A 50 -24.20 -6.53 -0.34
C GLY A 50 -25.08 -5.99 -1.47
N ASP A 51 -25.64 -6.87 -2.30
CA ASP A 51 -26.52 -6.48 -3.41
C ASP A 51 -27.92 -6.00 -2.94
N LEU A 52 -28.26 -6.18 -1.66
CA LEU A 52 -29.49 -5.66 -1.05
C LEU A 52 -29.41 -4.17 -0.69
N PHE A 53 -28.21 -3.58 -0.72
CA PHE A 53 -27.97 -2.22 -0.27
C PHE A 53 -27.90 -1.24 -1.43
N PRO A 54 -28.26 0.04 -1.21
CA PRO A 54 -27.95 1.10 -2.17
C PRO A 54 -26.45 1.13 -2.47
N GLN A 55 -26.10 1.43 -3.73
CA GLN A 55 -24.70 1.47 -4.19
C GLN A 55 -23.81 2.37 -3.33
N SER A 56 -24.32 3.52 -2.88
CA SER A 56 -23.59 4.43 -1.99
C SER A 56 -23.31 3.81 -0.62
N GLU A 57 -24.27 3.10 -0.04
CA GLU A 57 -24.12 2.49 1.29
C GLU A 57 -23.15 1.31 1.24
N ILE A 58 -23.33 0.39 0.29
CA ILE A 58 -22.44 -0.77 0.18
C ILE A 58 -21.01 -0.34 -0.12
N ARG A 59 -20.81 0.74 -0.86
CA ARG A 59 -19.49 1.33 -1.11
C ARG A 59 -18.81 1.77 0.19
N ASP A 60 -19.53 2.48 1.06
CA ASP A 60 -18.95 2.95 2.33
C ASP A 60 -18.59 1.78 3.25
N ILE A 61 -19.43 0.74 3.28
CA ILE A 61 -19.14 -0.53 3.96
C ILE A 61 -17.89 -1.21 3.36
N TYR A 62 -17.78 -1.22 2.02
CA TYR A 62 -16.63 -1.80 1.32
C TYR A 62 -15.32 -1.07 1.63
N LEU A 63 -15.36 0.26 1.65
CA LEU A 63 -14.22 1.10 2.00
C LEU A 63 -13.80 0.89 3.46
N LEU A 64 -14.75 0.67 4.37
CA LEU A 64 -14.46 0.32 5.76
C LEU A 64 -13.74 -1.03 5.85
N ALA A 65 -14.22 -2.06 5.13
CA ALA A 65 -13.57 -3.36 5.06
C ALA A 65 -12.14 -3.26 4.48
N ILE A 66 -11.96 -2.51 3.38
CA ILE A 66 -10.63 -2.26 2.79
C ILE A 66 -9.72 -1.56 3.80
N ASN A 67 -10.20 -0.51 4.48
CA ASN A 67 -9.42 0.21 5.48
C ASN A 67 -9.02 -0.67 6.68
N TYR A 68 -9.89 -1.61 7.08
CA TYR A 68 -9.54 -2.62 8.09
C TYR A 68 -8.36 -3.46 7.62
N THR A 69 -8.45 -4.03 6.41
CA THR A 69 -7.39 -4.90 5.86
C THR A 69 -6.06 -4.16 5.68
N ILE A 70 -6.08 -2.92 5.19
CA ILE A 70 -4.89 -2.04 5.12
C ILE A 70 -4.31 -1.78 6.50
N GLY A 71 -5.15 -1.56 7.51
CA GLY A 71 -4.72 -1.41 8.89
C GLY A 71 -3.96 -2.63 9.42
N ARG A 72 -4.44 -3.84 9.13
CA ARG A 72 -3.77 -5.10 9.50
C ARG A 72 -2.47 -5.31 8.72
N MET A 73 -2.44 -4.99 7.43
CA MET A 73 -1.21 -5.02 6.62
C MET A 73 -0.13 -4.09 7.19
N ASN A 74 -0.51 -2.86 7.55
CA ASN A 74 0.41 -1.88 8.13
C ASN A 74 0.92 -2.31 9.51
N ALA A 75 0.19 -3.18 10.22
CA ALA A 75 0.64 -3.82 11.46
C ALA A 75 1.57 -5.03 11.22
N GLY A 76 1.91 -5.34 9.96
CA GLY A 76 2.82 -6.42 9.58
C GLY A 76 2.14 -7.77 9.36
N VAL A 77 0.80 -7.83 9.30
CA VAL A 77 0.05 -9.08 9.15
C VAL A 77 -0.09 -9.42 7.66
N GLU A 78 0.93 -10.08 7.08
CA GLU A 78 1.07 -10.31 5.63
C GLU A 78 -0.12 -11.00 4.95
N GLN A 79 -0.88 -11.87 5.66
CA GLN A 79 -2.06 -12.55 5.09
C GLN A 79 -3.12 -11.56 4.56
N TYR A 80 -3.19 -10.36 5.13
CA TYR A 80 -4.16 -9.34 4.73
C TYR A 80 -3.84 -8.66 3.39
N VAL A 81 -2.64 -8.87 2.81
CA VAL A 81 -2.33 -8.39 1.45
C VAL A 81 -3.29 -9.04 0.44
N ARG A 82 -3.47 -10.36 0.54
CA ARG A 82 -4.40 -11.12 -0.33
C ARG A 82 -5.85 -10.67 -0.11
N GLU A 83 -6.28 -10.53 1.14
CA GLU A 83 -7.64 -10.10 1.48
C GLU A 83 -7.94 -8.69 0.92
N THR A 84 -6.99 -7.75 1.06
CA THR A 84 -7.12 -6.39 0.51
C THR A 84 -7.27 -6.40 -1.01
N PHE A 85 -6.45 -7.20 -1.69
CA PHE A 85 -6.53 -7.38 -3.14
C PHE A 85 -7.88 -7.92 -3.59
N GLU A 86 -8.38 -8.96 -2.92
CA GLU A 86 -9.67 -9.57 -3.26
C GLU A 86 -10.85 -8.60 -3.08
N LEU A 87 -10.79 -7.76 -2.04
CA LEU A 87 -11.76 -6.67 -1.88
C LEU A 87 -11.66 -5.66 -3.03
N TYR A 88 -10.47 -5.18 -3.38
CA TYR A 88 -10.34 -4.28 -4.54
C TYR A 88 -10.87 -4.91 -5.82
N ARG A 89 -10.45 -6.13 -6.14
CA ARG A 89 -10.86 -6.87 -7.33
C ARG A 89 -12.37 -6.95 -7.44
N ARG A 90 -13.05 -7.46 -6.41
CA ARG A 90 -14.51 -7.65 -6.42
C ARG A 90 -15.27 -6.34 -6.37
N GLY A 91 -14.79 -5.36 -5.60
CA GLY A 91 -15.38 -4.03 -5.53
C GLY A 91 -15.30 -3.29 -6.87
N LEU A 92 -14.25 -3.52 -7.66
CA LEU A 92 -14.10 -2.99 -9.02
C LEU A 92 -14.98 -3.74 -10.03
N GLU A 93 -14.97 -5.07 -10.01
CA GLU A 93 -15.81 -5.93 -10.88
C GLU A 93 -17.30 -5.62 -10.71
N LYS A 94 -17.75 -5.45 -9.47
CA LYS A 94 -19.14 -5.04 -9.14
C LYS A 94 -19.40 -3.53 -9.30
N LYS A 95 -18.40 -2.75 -9.73
CA LYS A 95 -18.44 -1.27 -9.84
C LYS A 95 -18.80 -0.52 -8.54
N ILE A 96 -18.72 -1.18 -7.39
CA ILE A 96 -18.99 -0.62 -6.06
C ILE A 96 -18.01 0.53 -5.76
N LEU A 97 -16.75 0.40 -6.18
CA LEU A 97 -15.72 1.40 -5.93
C LEU A 97 -15.73 2.58 -6.92
N ILE A 98 -16.60 2.53 -7.93
CA ILE A 98 -16.77 3.58 -8.94
C ILE A 98 -17.96 4.44 -8.54
N GLN A 99 -17.70 5.69 -8.16
CA GLN A 99 -18.72 6.64 -7.73
C GLN A 99 -18.91 7.71 -8.80
N ASN A 100 -20.14 7.89 -9.29
CA ASN A 100 -20.47 8.86 -10.35
C ASN A 100 -19.62 8.67 -11.62
N GLY A 101 -19.31 7.41 -11.97
CA GLY A 101 -18.43 7.11 -13.10
C GLY A 101 -16.95 7.39 -12.84
N LEU A 102 -16.57 7.73 -11.60
CA LEU A 102 -15.20 8.02 -11.21
C LEU A 102 -14.63 7.02 -10.21
N LEU A 103 -13.38 6.63 -10.45
CA LEU A 103 -12.56 5.84 -9.55
C LEU A 103 -11.47 6.74 -8.96
N SER A 104 -11.35 6.75 -7.63
CA SER A 104 -10.31 7.51 -6.95
C SER A 104 -8.91 7.04 -7.39
N ARG A 105 -8.02 7.98 -7.71
CA ARG A 105 -6.62 7.68 -8.03
C ARG A 105 -5.91 6.86 -6.94
N PHE A 106 -6.28 7.06 -5.67
CA PHE A 106 -5.71 6.32 -4.55
C PHE A 106 -6.18 4.87 -4.54
N THR A 107 -7.48 4.63 -4.78
CA THR A 107 -8.05 3.29 -4.93
C THR A 107 -7.41 2.56 -6.10
N PHE A 108 -7.24 3.24 -7.24
CA PHE A 108 -6.58 2.69 -8.42
C PHE A 108 -5.13 2.28 -8.13
N MET A 109 -4.32 3.19 -7.57
CA MET A 109 -2.93 2.89 -7.22
C MET A 109 -2.81 1.76 -6.20
N ASN A 110 -3.68 1.75 -5.18
CA ASN A 110 -3.65 0.71 -4.16
C ASN A 110 -3.99 -0.67 -4.74
N ALA A 111 -4.97 -0.76 -5.64
CA ALA A 111 -5.30 -2.00 -6.33
C ALA A 111 -4.11 -2.53 -7.14
N VAL A 112 -3.42 -1.64 -7.87
CA VAL A 112 -2.20 -1.97 -8.62
C VAL A 112 -1.08 -2.44 -7.69
N ILE A 113 -0.79 -1.72 -6.62
CA ILE A 113 0.27 -2.08 -5.67
C ILE A 113 0.02 -3.47 -5.09
N ASN A 114 -1.21 -3.74 -4.62
CA ASN A 114 -1.56 -5.04 -4.04
C ASN A 114 -1.48 -6.17 -5.07
N GLY A 115 -2.03 -5.97 -6.28
CA GLY A 115 -1.95 -6.96 -7.35
C GLY A 115 -0.51 -7.27 -7.76
N ALA A 116 0.31 -6.24 -7.93
CA ALA A 116 1.72 -6.40 -8.29
C ALA A 116 2.53 -7.11 -7.20
N MET A 117 2.33 -6.76 -5.91
CA MET A 117 2.98 -7.45 -4.78
C MET A 117 2.61 -8.93 -4.68
N LEU A 118 1.38 -9.28 -5.03
CA LEU A 118 0.88 -10.66 -5.06
C LEU A 118 1.26 -11.41 -6.35
N LYS A 119 1.99 -10.77 -7.26
CA LYS A 119 2.37 -11.27 -8.58
C LYS A 119 1.17 -11.59 -9.48
N GLU A 120 0.03 -10.95 -9.24
CA GLU A 120 -1.17 -10.99 -10.09
C GLU A 120 -0.98 -10.08 -11.30
N TYR A 121 0.11 -10.29 -12.04
CA TYR A 121 0.59 -9.36 -13.06
C TYR A 121 -0.40 -9.18 -14.20
N ASP A 122 -0.96 -10.29 -14.70
CA ASP A 122 -1.92 -10.26 -15.80
C ASP A 122 -3.20 -9.51 -15.43
N TRP A 123 -3.70 -9.73 -14.21
CA TRP A 123 -4.84 -8.98 -13.70
C TRP A 123 -4.50 -7.50 -13.57
N THR A 124 -3.33 -7.19 -13.02
CA THR A 124 -2.90 -5.81 -12.73
C THR A 124 -2.73 -5.01 -14.01
N GLU A 125 -2.13 -5.60 -15.04
CA GLU A 125 -1.92 -4.98 -16.34
C GLU A 125 -3.26 -4.70 -17.04
N ARG A 126 -4.16 -5.70 -17.10
CA ARG A 126 -5.52 -5.49 -17.63
C ARG A 126 -6.27 -4.41 -16.86
N PHE A 127 -6.22 -4.45 -15.53
CA PHE A 127 -6.86 -3.46 -14.68
C PHE A 127 -6.39 -2.04 -15.02
N ILE A 128 -5.08 -1.84 -15.16
CA ILE A 128 -4.52 -0.52 -15.51
C ILE A 128 -5.10 -0.01 -16.83
N HIS A 129 -5.17 -0.87 -17.85
CA HIS A 129 -5.64 -0.48 -19.18
C HIS A 129 -7.16 -0.25 -19.24
N GLU A 130 -7.94 -1.10 -18.58
CA GLU A 130 -9.41 -1.06 -18.62
C GLU A 130 -9.98 0.05 -17.73
N TYR A 131 -9.34 0.31 -16.57
CA TYR A 131 -9.92 1.21 -15.57
C TYR A 131 -9.36 2.64 -15.58
N LYS A 132 -8.34 2.93 -16.39
CA LYS A 132 -7.74 4.28 -16.46
C LYS A 132 -8.75 5.38 -16.76
N ASP A 133 -9.75 5.10 -17.59
CA ASP A 133 -10.72 6.09 -18.05
C ASP A 133 -11.79 6.43 -17.00
N TYR A 134 -11.87 5.64 -15.91
CA TYR A 134 -12.66 6.01 -14.73
C TYR A 134 -11.96 7.04 -13.84
N MET A 135 -10.67 7.36 -14.04
CA MET A 135 -10.02 8.43 -13.27
C MET A 135 -10.28 9.81 -13.87
N GLU A 136 -10.28 10.82 -13.00
CA GLU A 136 -10.25 12.22 -13.43
C GLU A 136 -9.07 12.47 -14.38
N GLU A 137 -9.35 13.12 -15.51
CA GLU A 137 -8.40 13.31 -16.61
C GLU A 137 -7.09 13.94 -16.15
N GLN A 138 -7.16 14.95 -15.27
CA GLN A 138 -6.00 15.64 -14.70
C GLN A 138 -5.00 14.73 -13.97
N TYR A 139 -5.43 13.56 -13.48
CA TYR A 139 -4.55 12.62 -12.76
C TYR A 139 -4.21 11.38 -13.58
N ARG A 140 -4.95 11.12 -14.67
CA ARG A 140 -4.96 9.82 -15.35
C ARG A 140 -3.58 9.41 -15.84
N GLU A 141 -2.90 10.28 -16.59
CA GLU A 141 -1.61 9.96 -17.20
C GLU A 141 -0.54 9.67 -16.15
N ASN A 142 -0.37 10.57 -15.18
CA ASN A 142 0.62 10.42 -14.11
C ASN A 142 0.37 9.16 -13.26
N VAL A 143 -0.90 8.86 -12.94
CA VAL A 143 -1.25 7.67 -12.16
C VAL A 143 -1.01 6.40 -12.96
N VAL A 144 -1.34 6.38 -14.26
CA VAL A 144 -1.07 5.23 -15.13
C VAL A 144 0.43 4.99 -15.26
N HIS A 145 1.24 6.02 -15.50
CA HIS A 145 2.70 5.88 -15.56
C HIS A 145 3.29 5.37 -14.25
N TYR A 146 2.87 5.93 -13.11
CA TYR A 146 3.30 5.44 -11.80
C TYR A 146 2.90 3.98 -11.55
N SER A 147 1.66 3.62 -11.89
CA SER A 147 1.13 2.26 -11.73
C SER A 147 1.85 1.25 -12.61
N LEU A 148 2.12 1.58 -13.87
CA LEU A 148 2.92 0.73 -14.76
C LEU A 148 4.36 0.62 -14.26
N ALA A 149 4.98 1.72 -13.84
CA ALA A 149 6.33 1.69 -13.27
C ALA A 149 6.41 0.76 -12.05
N ARG A 150 5.39 0.81 -11.18
CA ARG A 150 5.27 -0.10 -10.04
C ARG A 150 5.12 -1.56 -10.47
N LEU A 151 4.29 -1.84 -11.47
CA LEU A 151 4.13 -3.19 -12.00
C LEU A 151 5.45 -3.74 -12.57
N HIS A 152 6.16 -2.95 -13.38
CA HIS A 152 7.44 -3.34 -13.96
C HIS A 152 8.53 -3.53 -12.89
N TYR A 153 8.52 -2.70 -11.84
CA TYR A 153 9.39 -2.90 -10.67
C TYR A 153 9.17 -4.28 -10.03
N GLU A 154 7.92 -4.66 -9.76
CA GLU A 154 7.62 -5.97 -9.16
C GLU A 154 7.91 -7.14 -10.12
N LYS A 155 7.86 -6.92 -11.44
CA LYS A 155 8.30 -7.86 -12.49
C LYS A 155 9.83 -7.94 -12.65
N LYS A 156 10.59 -7.09 -11.94
CA LYS A 156 12.06 -6.89 -12.10
C LYS A 156 12.50 -6.38 -13.48
N ASP A 157 11.60 -5.73 -14.21
CA ASP A 157 11.93 -4.99 -15.43
C ASP A 157 12.30 -3.54 -15.05
N TYR A 158 13.50 -3.38 -14.48
CA TYR A 158 13.95 -2.11 -13.92
C TYR A 158 14.17 -1.03 -14.98
N ALA A 159 14.63 -1.40 -16.17
CA ALA A 159 14.79 -0.46 -17.28
C ALA A 159 13.47 0.23 -17.65
N THR A 160 12.39 -0.55 -17.80
CA THR A 160 11.07 0.03 -18.08
C THR A 160 10.52 0.81 -16.90
N ALA A 161 10.67 0.29 -15.67
CA ALA A 161 10.20 0.96 -14.47
C ALA A 161 10.86 2.34 -14.27
N MET A 162 12.18 2.43 -14.41
CA MET A 162 12.93 3.69 -14.30
C MET A 162 12.49 4.71 -15.36
N ARG A 163 12.34 4.27 -16.62
CA ARG A 163 11.86 5.12 -17.72
C ARG A 163 10.48 5.69 -17.40
N LEU A 164 9.54 4.87 -16.95
CA LEU A 164 8.20 5.31 -16.59
C LEU A 164 8.20 6.27 -15.39
N PHE A 165 8.98 6.00 -14.33
CA PHE A 165 9.07 6.92 -13.19
C PHE A 165 9.63 8.30 -13.56
N SER A 166 10.49 8.38 -14.58
CA SER A 166 11.02 9.66 -15.08
C SER A 166 9.98 10.53 -15.80
N GLN A 167 8.88 9.92 -16.27
CA GLN A 167 7.80 10.58 -16.99
C GLN A 167 6.67 11.06 -16.07
N VAL A 168 6.70 10.70 -14.79
CA VAL A 168 5.65 11.09 -13.83
C VAL A 168 5.92 12.50 -13.31
N GLU A 169 4.94 13.38 -13.47
CA GLU A 169 4.92 14.67 -12.77
C GLU A 169 4.31 14.48 -11.37
N TYR A 170 5.12 14.72 -10.34
CA TYR A 170 4.69 14.47 -8.96
C TYR A 170 4.17 15.74 -8.28
N ASP A 171 2.85 15.92 -8.27
CA ASP A 171 2.19 16.93 -7.45
C ASP A 171 2.14 16.54 -5.97
N ASP A 172 2.01 15.23 -5.70
CA ASP A 172 1.95 14.67 -4.36
C ASP A 172 3.36 14.39 -3.81
N ILE A 173 3.65 14.96 -2.64
CA ILE A 173 4.97 14.89 -1.99
C ILE A 173 5.31 13.44 -1.61
N LEU A 174 4.34 12.68 -1.11
CA LEU A 174 4.55 11.31 -0.65
C LEU A 174 4.69 10.37 -1.85
N LEU A 175 3.89 10.57 -2.90
CA LEU A 175 4.02 9.81 -4.14
C LEU A 175 5.42 9.96 -4.76
N ASN A 176 5.95 11.18 -4.80
CA ASN A 176 7.32 11.44 -5.25
C ASN A 176 8.35 10.68 -4.42
N LEU A 177 8.27 10.78 -3.09
CA LEU A 177 9.23 10.14 -2.19
C LEU A 177 9.14 8.60 -2.25
N ASN A 178 7.94 8.05 -2.48
CA ASN A 178 7.74 6.62 -2.69
C ASN A 178 8.36 6.16 -4.03
N ALA A 179 8.13 6.89 -5.13
CA ALA A 179 8.77 6.59 -6.41
C ALA A 179 10.30 6.63 -6.30
N LYS A 180 10.85 7.65 -5.63
CA LYS A 180 12.29 7.73 -5.37
C LYS A 180 12.80 6.61 -4.46
N THR A 181 11.97 6.13 -3.55
CA THR A 181 12.28 4.92 -2.76
C THR A 181 12.31 3.65 -3.62
N LEU A 182 11.58 3.58 -4.73
CA LEU A 182 11.72 2.46 -5.66
C LEU A 182 12.94 2.64 -6.57
N LEU A 183 13.18 3.86 -7.07
CA LEU A 183 14.37 4.18 -7.87
C LEU A 183 15.67 3.89 -7.11
N LEU A 184 15.76 4.21 -5.82
CA LEU A 184 16.97 3.90 -5.03
C LEU A 184 17.22 2.39 -4.95
N LYS A 185 16.17 1.57 -4.84
CA LYS A 185 16.31 0.12 -4.75
C LYS A 185 16.78 -0.44 -6.08
N MET A 186 16.20 0.03 -7.18
CA MET A 186 16.62 -0.38 -8.52
C MET A 186 18.05 0.06 -8.84
N TYR A 187 18.45 1.29 -8.51
CA TYR A 187 19.85 1.72 -8.70
C TYR A 187 20.83 0.91 -7.86
N TYR A 188 20.46 0.54 -6.63
CA TYR A 188 21.29 -0.33 -5.82
C TYR A 188 21.42 -1.74 -6.43
N GLU A 189 20.31 -2.34 -6.86
CA GLU A 189 20.30 -3.70 -7.42
C GLU A 189 20.95 -3.80 -8.80
N GLU A 190 21.01 -2.72 -9.57
CA GLU A 190 21.71 -2.63 -10.86
C GLU A 190 23.17 -2.14 -10.74
N ASP A 191 23.70 -1.99 -9.51
CA ASP A 191 25.07 -1.47 -9.23
C ASP A 191 25.33 -0.04 -9.78
N GLU A 192 24.28 0.75 -9.96
CA GLU A 192 24.32 2.13 -10.42
C GLU A 192 24.54 3.10 -9.24
N LEU A 193 25.65 2.91 -8.52
CA LEU A 193 25.90 3.57 -7.23
C LEU A 193 26.05 5.10 -7.32
N ASP A 194 26.64 5.62 -8.39
CA ASP A 194 26.76 7.07 -8.61
C ASP A 194 25.38 7.73 -8.75
N LEU A 195 24.47 7.09 -9.48
CA LEU A 195 23.07 7.55 -9.64
C LEU A 195 22.32 7.44 -8.32
N LEU A 196 22.55 6.38 -7.56
CA LEU A 196 21.98 6.20 -6.23
C LEU A 196 22.41 7.32 -5.28
N GLU A 197 23.69 7.66 -5.21
CA GLU A 197 24.17 8.73 -4.34
C GLU A 197 23.57 10.10 -4.70
N ALA A 198 23.54 10.43 -5.99
CA ALA A 198 22.90 11.63 -6.50
C ALA A 198 21.40 11.67 -6.15
N LEU A 199 20.70 10.55 -6.29
CA LEU A 199 19.29 10.42 -5.91
C LEU A 199 19.09 10.67 -4.41
N LEU A 200 19.89 10.04 -3.56
CA LEU A 200 19.81 10.18 -2.10
C LEU A 200 20.02 11.64 -1.65
N GLU A 201 20.94 12.35 -2.29
CA GLU A 201 21.13 13.79 -2.02
C GLU A 201 19.95 14.63 -2.52
N SER A 202 19.42 14.32 -3.71
CA SER A 202 18.23 14.99 -4.24
C SER A 202 17.01 14.80 -3.32
N MET A 203 16.82 13.59 -2.77
CA MET A 203 15.75 13.28 -1.83
C MET A 203 15.90 14.09 -0.55
N ARG A 204 17.10 14.11 0.03
CA ARG A 204 17.42 14.89 1.23
C ARG A 204 17.11 16.37 1.04
N MET A 205 17.55 16.95 -0.09
CA MET A 205 17.33 18.35 -0.44
C MET A 205 15.86 18.67 -0.70
N TYR A 206 15.12 17.76 -1.36
CA TYR A 206 13.69 17.88 -1.56
C TYR A 206 12.93 17.90 -0.22
N MET A 207 13.26 16.96 0.68
CA MET A 207 12.67 16.89 2.01
C MET A 207 12.95 18.10 2.89
N ARG A 208 14.11 18.74 2.71
CA ARG A 208 14.46 19.98 3.42
C ARG A 208 13.59 21.17 2.97
N ARG A 209 13.27 21.24 1.68
CA ARG A 209 12.46 22.32 1.09
C ARG A 209 10.97 22.20 1.41
N LYS A 210 10.45 20.98 1.51
CA LYS A 210 9.02 20.73 1.78
C LYS A 210 8.74 20.72 3.29
N LYS A 211 7.97 21.71 3.76
CA LYS A 211 7.65 21.88 5.20
C LYS A 211 6.63 20.85 5.72
N VAL A 212 5.77 20.31 4.86
CA VAL A 212 4.63 19.45 5.25
C VAL A 212 4.83 18.02 4.72
N ILE A 213 5.68 17.25 5.41
CA ILE A 213 5.83 15.79 5.18
C ILE A 213 5.20 15.00 6.34
N GLY A 214 4.89 15.68 7.45
CA GLY A 214 4.29 15.08 8.64
C GLY A 214 5.15 13.98 9.25
N TYR A 215 4.49 12.96 9.78
CA TYR A 215 5.15 11.83 10.45
C TYR A 215 6.02 10.98 9.50
N HIS A 216 5.75 10.99 8.19
CA HIS A 216 6.53 10.25 7.19
C HIS A 216 7.96 10.77 7.03
N LYS A 217 8.27 11.98 7.51
CA LYS A 217 9.61 12.58 7.37
C LYS A 217 10.69 11.70 8.01
N ALA A 218 10.39 11.07 9.15
CA ALA A 218 11.31 10.15 9.81
C ALA A 218 11.59 8.92 8.95
N ASN A 219 10.56 8.33 8.32
CA ASN A 219 10.67 7.16 7.45
C ASN A 219 11.70 7.39 6.33
N PHE A 220 11.52 8.45 5.54
CA PHE A 220 12.39 8.72 4.40
C PHE A 220 13.79 9.16 4.84
N LYS A 221 13.92 9.87 5.97
CA LYS A 221 15.24 10.21 6.53
C LYS A 221 16.01 8.96 6.90
N ASN A 222 15.36 8.00 7.55
CA ASN A 222 15.97 6.74 7.95
C ASN A 222 16.35 5.90 6.74
N ILE A 223 15.46 5.78 5.73
CA ILE A 223 15.77 5.12 4.45
C ILE A 223 17.03 5.74 3.81
N ILE A 224 17.08 7.07 3.68
CA ILE A 224 18.25 7.76 3.09
C ILE A 224 19.52 7.47 3.89
N THR A 225 19.44 7.57 5.23
CA THR A 225 20.62 7.42 6.10
C THR A 225 21.18 6.00 6.05
N ILE A 226 20.30 5.00 6.16
CA ILE A 226 20.70 3.59 6.14
C ILE A 226 21.18 3.18 4.76
N THR A 227 20.52 3.64 3.68
CA THR A 227 20.98 3.34 2.32
C THR A 227 22.35 3.95 2.04
N LYS A 228 22.64 5.18 2.53
CA LYS A 228 24.00 5.73 2.42
C LYS A 228 25.03 4.85 3.12
N LYS A 229 24.72 4.29 4.29
CA LYS A 229 25.62 3.34 4.98
C LYS A 229 25.77 2.04 4.21
N LEU A 230 24.68 1.54 3.63
CA LEU A 230 24.67 0.33 2.79
C LEU A 230 25.63 0.47 1.60
N VAL A 231 25.64 1.63 0.92
CA VAL A 231 26.54 1.89 -0.23
C VAL A 231 28.02 1.90 0.18
N HIS A 232 28.34 2.31 1.41
CA HIS A 232 29.72 2.53 1.86
C HIS A 232 30.28 1.41 2.75
N VAL A 233 29.46 0.42 3.12
CA VAL A 233 29.90 -0.67 3.99
C VAL A 233 30.89 -1.55 3.24
N ASN A 234 31.98 -1.95 3.89
CA ASN A 234 32.90 -2.92 3.28
C ASN A 234 32.25 -4.32 3.31
N PRO A 235 31.93 -4.95 2.16
CA PRO A 235 31.26 -6.25 2.12
C PRO A 235 32.11 -7.37 2.74
N TYR A 236 33.44 -7.23 2.73
CA TYR A 236 34.36 -8.23 3.28
C TYR A 236 34.60 -8.08 4.79
N ASP A 237 34.16 -6.98 5.41
CA ASP A 237 34.29 -6.76 6.85
C ASP A 237 33.03 -7.24 7.58
N LYS A 238 33.15 -8.42 8.20
CA LYS A 238 32.06 -9.03 8.98
C LYS A 238 31.55 -8.12 10.11
N THR A 239 32.43 -7.40 10.79
CA THR A 239 32.05 -6.54 11.92
C THR A 239 31.22 -5.35 11.43
N GLN A 240 31.62 -4.73 10.31
CA GLN A 240 30.86 -3.63 9.72
C GLN A 240 29.48 -4.09 9.24
N ARG A 241 29.38 -5.26 8.60
CA ARG A 241 28.09 -5.84 8.17
C ARG A 241 27.19 -6.16 9.35
N GLU A 242 27.70 -6.77 10.42
CA GLU A 242 26.93 -7.07 11.63
C GLU A 242 26.43 -5.80 12.33
N ASN A 243 27.25 -4.75 12.38
CA ASN A 243 26.85 -3.45 12.91
C ASN A 243 25.73 -2.81 12.08
N LEU A 244 25.85 -2.82 10.75
CA LEU A 244 24.81 -2.28 9.86
C LEU A 244 23.51 -3.09 9.98
N HIS A 245 23.61 -4.43 10.01
CA HIS A 245 22.47 -5.32 10.21
C HIS A 245 21.74 -5.01 11.52
N LYS A 246 22.47 -4.86 12.63
CA LYS A 246 21.91 -4.47 13.93
C LYS A 246 21.24 -3.09 13.88
N GLU A 247 21.89 -2.10 13.26
CA GLU A 247 21.32 -0.76 13.10
C GLU A 247 20.01 -0.79 12.29
N ILE A 248 19.96 -1.60 11.22
CA ILE A 248 18.74 -1.81 10.43
C ILE A 248 17.64 -2.39 11.31
N LEU A 249 17.91 -3.32 12.23
CA LEU A 249 16.92 -3.89 13.16
C LEU A 249 16.44 -2.89 14.23
N GLU A 250 17.31 -2.02 14.71
CA GLU A 250 16.98 -1.07 15.78
C GLU A 250 16.31 0.22 15.26
N THR A 251 16.51 0.57 13.98
CA THR A 251 15.94 1.79 13.41
C THR A 251 14.42 1.70 13.29
N ASN A 252 13.71 2.64 13.91
CA ASN A 252 12.24 2.74 13.84
C ASN A 252 11.84 4.23 13.72
N PRO A 253 11.01 4.62 12.73
CA PRO A 253 10.40 3.83 11.66
C PRO A 253 11.36 3.49 10.51
N LEU A 254 11.21 2.29 9.92
CA LEU A 254 11.95 1.87 8.72
C LEU A 254 11.08 0.95 7.85
N PRO A 255 10.26 1.50 6.93
CA PRO A 255 9.36 0.70 6.09
C PRO A 255 10.07 -0.33 5.20
N GLU A 256 11.23 0.03 4.62
CA GLU A 256 12.00 -0.85 3.71
C GLU A 256 12.96 -1.80 4.46
N ARG A 257 12.72 -2.08 5.75
CA ARG A 257 13.62 -2.91 6.58
C ARG A 257 13.90 -4.28 5.96
N LYS A 258 12.85 -4.97 5.47
CA LYS A 258 12.97 -6.30 4.85
C LYS A 258 13.92 -6.29 3.66
N TRP A 259 13.85 -5.25 2.83
CA TRP A 259 14.73 -5.11 1.68
C TRP A 259 16.16 -4.77 2.10
N LEU A 260 16.35 -3.83 3.03
CA LEU A 260 17.68 -3.44 3.53
C LEU A 260 18.43 -4.59 4.19
N LEU A 261 17.75 -5.39 5.02
CA LEU A 261 18.34 -6.59 5.64
C LEU A 261 18.80 -7.58 4.57
N LYS A 262 17.93 -7.86 3.60
CA LYS A 262 18.25 -8.74 2.48
C LYS A 262 19.52 -8.28 1.74
N GLN A 263 19.68 -6.98 1.48
CA GLN A 263 20.87 -6.47 0.79
C GLN A 263 22.15 -6.71 1.61
N VAL A 264 22.11 -6.54 2.93
CA VAL A 264 23.27 -6.81 3.81
C VAL A 264 23.61 -8.31 3.87
N GLU A 265 22.59 -9.17 3.86
CA GLU A 265 22.76 -10.63 3.84
C GLU A 265 23.39 -11.13 2.53
N GLU A 266 23.07 -10.49 1.39
CA GLU A 266 23.58 -10.84 0.06
C GLU A 266 25.00 -10.32 -0.23
N MET A 267 25.55 -9.41 0.59
CA MET A 267 26.93 -8.87 0.43
C MET A 267 28.06 -9.87 0.72
N GLY A 268 27.74 -11.07 1.23
CA GLY A 268 28.67 -12.04 1.79
C GLY A 268 29.02 -13.21 0.90
#